data_AF-A0A6P0Q2Q0-F1
#
_entry.id   AF-A0A6P0Q2Q0-F1
#
_cell.length_a   1.000
_cell.length_b   1.000
_cell.length_c   1.000
_cell.angle_alpha   90.00
_cell.angle_beta   90.00
_cell.angle_gamma   90.00
#
_symmetry.space_group_name_H-M   'P 1'
#
loop_
_entity.id
_entity.type
_entity.pdbx_description
1 polymer ?
#
loop_
_entity_poly.entity_id
_entity_poly.type
_entity_poly.pdbx_seq_one_letter_code
_entity_poly.pdbx_strand_id
1 'polypeptide(L)'
;MKTLEKFLEELASQDVKLWVEDERLRCNAPEGVLTSEIRIQLSARKQEIITFLQQANLKREFKENLIKPIERNGNPPPLSYAQQRLWFIEKMALSSNAYNMPLTLHLVGQLDYAALQKSLNQIIARHETLRTTFSEINGTPVQIIQPPFELELPRKDLSG
;
A
#
# COMPACT_ATOMS: atom_id res chain seq x y z
N MET A 1 26.66 -0.12 30.46
CA MET A 1 25.18 -0.12 30.45
C MET A 1 24.71 -0.43 29.04
N LYS A 2 23.74 -1.34 28.84
CA LYS A 2 23.20 -1.64 27.49
C LYS A 2 22.40 -0.44 26.97
N THR A 3 22.38 -0.19 25.66
CA THR A 3 21.54 0.86 25.06
C THR A 3 20.05 0.55 25.28
N LEU A 4 19.16 1.55 25.11
CA LEU A 4 17.73 1.35 25.30
C LEU A 4 17.18 0.31 24.32
N GLU A 5 17.59 0.39 23.06
CA GLU A 5 17.15 -0.47 21.98
C GLU A 5 17.52 -1.93 22.25
N LYS A 6 18.78 -2.20 22.59
CA LYS A 6 19.25 -3.55 22.92
C LYS A 6 18.54 -4.14 24.14
N PHE A 7 18.21 -3.30 25.13
CA PHE A 7 17.45 -3.73 26.29
C PHE A 7 16.00 -4.08 25.92
N LEU A 8 15.34 -3.27 25.10
CA LEU A 8 13.98 -3.55 24.62
C LEU A 8 13.93 -4.77 23.70
N GLU A 9 14.94 -4.98 22.85
CA GLU A 9 15.09 -6.19 22.02
C GLU A 9 15.23 -7.46 22.86
N GLU A 10 16.02 -7.40 23.94
CA GLU A 10 16.22 -8.51 24.87
C GLU A 10 14.94 -8.84 25.67
N LEU A 11 14.16 -7.82 26.05
CA LEU A 11 12.86 -8.03 26.67
C LEU A 11 11.86 -8.66 25.68
N ALA A 12 11.82 -8.15 24.45
CA ALA A 12 10.94 -8.66 23.42
C ALA A 12 11.25 -10.12 23.05
N SER A 13 12.53 -10.52 23.03
CA SER A 13 12.94 -11.90 22.77
C SER A 13 12.56 -12.87 23.90
N GLN A 14 12.23 -12.36 25.09
CA GLN A 14 11.72 -13.10 26.25
C GLN A 14 10.18 -13.01 26.38
N ASP A 15 9.49 -12.58 25.32
CA ASP A 15 8.03 -12.37 25.26
C ASP A 15 7.51 -11.38 26.31
N VAL A 16 8.37 -10.44 26.73
CA VAL A 16 7.98 -9.32 27.59
C VAL A 16 7.36 -8.23 26.71
N LYS A 17 6.08 -7.95 26.95
CA LYS A 17 5.32 -6.91 26.24
C LYS A 17 5.23 -5.67 27.11
N LEU A 18 5.69 -4.55 26.57
CA LEU A 18 5.59 -3.24 27.21
C LEU A 18 4.63 -2.35 26.40
N TRP A 19 3.77 -1.63 27.09
CA TRP A 19 2.91 -0.61 26.47
C TRP A 19 2.70 0.56 27.43
N VAL A 20 2.20 1.68 26.90
CA VAL A 20 1.84 2.86 27.69
C VAL A 20 0.32 2.94 27.76
N GLU A 21 -0.21 3.07 28.96
CA GLU A 21 -1.64 3.26 29.24
C GLU A 21 -1.74 4.36 30.31
N ASP A 22 -2.51 5.42 30.03
CA ASP A 22 -2.66 6.59 30.93
C ASP A 22 -1.32 7.15 31.45
N GLU A 23 -0.34 7.38 30.56
CA GLU A 23 1.02 7.85 30.92
C GLU A 23 1.82 6.91 31.83
N ARG A 24 1.38 5.65 31.99
CA ARG A 24 2.07 4.65 32.81
C ARG A 24 2.59 3.51 31.93
N LEU A 25 3.84 3.13 32.20
CA LEU A 25 4.44 1.93 31.62
C LEU A 25 3.75 0.69 32.21
N ARG A 26 3.12 -0.08 31.34
CA ARG A 26 2.56 -1.41 31.61
C ARG A 26 3.48 -2.48 31.06
N CYS A 27 3.42 -3.64 31.69
CA CYS A 27 4.25 -4.78 31.33
C CYS A 27 3.44 -6.06 31.51
N ASN A 28 3.54 -6.96 30.53
CA ASN A 28 3.10 -8.34 30.60
C ASN A 28 4.31 -9.22 30.28
N ALA A 29 4.59 -10.20 31.12
CA ALA A 29 5.74 -11.09 30.96
C ALA A 29 5.38 -12.50 31.44
N PRO A 30 5.97 -13.55 30.86
CA PRO A 30 5.86 -14.91 31.38
C PRO A 30 6.38 -15.01 32.82
N GLU A 31 5.91 -16.03 33.56
CA GLU A 31 6.30 -16.25 34.95
C GLU A 31 7.81 -16.47 35.08
N GLY A 32 8.42 -15.89 36.12
CA GLY A 32 9.88 -15.98 36.36
C GLY A 32 10.76 -15.08 35.49
N VAL A 33 10.25 -14.49 34.41
CA VAL A 33 11.03 -13.63 33.49
C VAL A 33 11.32 -12.25 34.08
N LEU A 34 10.36 -11.67 34.81
CA LEU A 34 10.53 -10.37 35.49
C LEU A 34 11.32 -10.49 36.79
N THR A 35 12.62 -10.78 36.65
CA THR A 35 13.60 -10.80 37.75
C THR A 35 13.71 -9.44 38.44
N SER A 36 14.24 -9.42 39.66
CA SER A 36 14.51 -8.19 40.41
C SER A 36 15.41 -7.23 39.64
N GLU A 37 16.42 -7.74 38.94
CA GLU A 37 17.32 -6.96 38.09
C GLU A 37 16.55 -6.25 36.96
N ILE A 38 15.69 -6.97 36.23
CA ILE A 38 14.89 -6.39 35.14
C ILE A 38 13.92 -5.33 35.68
N ARG A 39 13.32 -5.55 36.85
CA ARG A 39 12.43 -4.56 37.49
C ARG A 39 13.18 -3.28 37.85
N ILE A 40 14.40 -3.39 38.36
CA ILE A 40 15.26 -2.23 38.65
C ILE A 40 15.58 -1.48 37.37
N GLN A 41 16.00 -2.16 36.30
CA GLN A 41 16.30 -1.54 35.00
C GLN A 41 15.07 -0.84 34.39
N LEU A 42 13.89 -1.48 34.41
CA LEU A 42 12.63 -0.89 33.96
C LEU A 42 12.27 0.37 34.75
N SER A 43 12.45 0.34 36.07
CA SER A 43 12.13 1.49 36.93
C SER A 43 13.09 2.66 36.72
N ALA A 44 14.39 2.39 36.57
CA ALA A 44 15.44 3.39 36.36
C ALA A 44 15.30 4.11 35.02
N ARG A 45 14.79 3.41 34.00
CA ARG A 45 14.67 3.92 32.61
C ARG A 45 13.22 4.18 32.20
N LYS A 46 12.28 4.21 33.15
CA LYS A 46 10.84 4.30 32.90
C LYS A 46 10.45 5.43 31.94
N GLN A 47 10.97 6.63 32.18
CA GLN A 47 10.63 7.81 31.36
C GLN A 47 11.18 7.72 29.94
N GLU A 48 12.39 7.15 29.80
CA GLU A 48 13.04 6.90 28.51
C GLU A 48 12.20 5.91 27.67
N ILE A 49 11.75 4.82 28.30
CA ILE A 49 10.91 3.78 27.69
C ILE A 49 9.55 4.35 27.28
N ILE A 50 8.88 5.11 28.15
CA ILE A 50 7.58 5.73 27.84
C ILE A 50 7.71 6.63 26.61
N THR A 51 8.71 7.51 26.60
CA THR A 51 8.97 8.43 25.48
C THR A 51 9.21 7.65 24.18
N PHE A 52 10.04 6.61 24.24
CA PHE A 52 10.32 5.75 23.08
C PHE A 52 9.06 5.06 22.56
N LEU A 53 8.25 4.47 23.43
CA LEU A 53 7.01 3.78 23.06
C LEU A 53 5.96 4.75 22.50
N GLN A 54 5.83 5.96 23.05
CA GLN A 54 4.95 7.01 22.52
C GLN A 54 5.39 7.45 21.12
N GLN A 55 6.68 7.69 20.90
CA GLN A 55 7.21 8.02 19.57
C GLN A 55 7.03 6.88 18.56
N ALA A 56 7.20 5.64 18.99
CA ALA A 56 6.96 4.46 18.17
C ALA A 56 5.47 4.30 17.82
N ASN A 57 4.56 4.54 18.77
CA ASN A 57 3.12 4.54 18.54
C ASN A 57 2.69 5.65 17.57
N LEU A 58 3.22 6.87 17.70
CA LEU A 58 2.97 7.94 16.72
C LEU A 58 3.40 7.51 15.31
N LYS A 59 4.62 6.96 15.16
CA LYS A 59 5.09 6.41 13.87
C LYS A 59 4.21 5.26 13.37
N ARG A 60 3.65 4.46 14.28
CA ARG A 60 2.76 3.35 13.96
C ARG A 60 1.38 3.84 13.54
N GLU A 61 0.79 4.84 14.17
CA GLU A 61 -0.46 5.48 13.73
C GLU A 61 -0.31 6.08 12.33
N PHE A 62 0.83 6.73 12.05
CA PHE A 62 1.16 7.16 10.68
C PHE A 62 1.22 6.00 9.68
N LYS A 63 1.67 4.82 10.12
CA LYS A 63 1.75 3.58 9.31
C LYS A 63 0.41 2.83 9.25
N GLU A 64 -0.46 2.99 10.24
CA GLU A 64 -1.80 2.38 10.39
C GLU A 64 -2.92 3.25 9.84
N ASN A 65 -2.61 4.27 9.03
CA ASN A 65 -3.55 4.82 8.07
C ASN A 65 -3.91 3.74 7.04
N LEU A 66 -4.76 2.81 7.46
CA LEU A 66 -5.30 1.74 6.63
C LEU A 66 -5.97 2.40 5.43
N ILE A 67 -5.64 1.92 4.24
CA ILE A 67 -6.28 2.36 3.01
C ILE A 67 -7.76 1.97 3.12
N LYS A 68 -8.61 2.96 3.37
CA LYS A 68 -10.06 2.76 3.41
C LYS A 68 -10.58 2.70 1.98
N PRO A 69 -11.49 1.76 1.65
CA PRO A 69 -12.20 1.80 0.39
C PRO A 69 -12.90 3.15 0.24
N ILE A 70 -12.70 3.80 -0.90
CA ILE A 70 -13.42 5.02 -1.26
C ILE A 70 -14.76 4.62 -1.88
N GLU A 71 -15.86 5.20 -1.39
CA GLU A 71 -17.19 4.96 -1.95
C GLU A 71 -17.30 5.47 -3.39
N ARG A 72 -18.00 4.71 -4.25
CA ARG A 72 -18.28 5.09 -5.64
C ARG A 72 -19.68 5.70 -5.72
N ASN A 73 -19.83 6.90 -5.18
CA ASN A 73 -21.12 7.62 -5.12
C ASN A 73 -21.51 8.31 -6.44
N GLY A 74 -20.91 7.92 -7.56
CA GLY A 74 -21.11 8.53 -8.88
C GLY A 74 -20.25 9.77 -9.15
N ASN A 75 -19.57 10.34 -8.15
CA ASN A 75 -18.64 11.44 -8.38
C ASN A 75 -17.26 10.91 -8.83
N PRO A 76 -16.72 11.40 -9.97
CA PRO A 76 -15.36 11.07 -10.41
C PRO A 76 -14.30 11.45 -9.36
N PRO A 77 -13.45 10.51 -8.92
CA PRO A 77 -12.38 10.86 -7.99
C PRO A 77 -11.31 11.72 -8.68
N PRO A 78 -10.59 12.56 -7.90
CA PRO A 78 -9.49 13.36 -8.44
C PRO A 78 -8.32 12.46 -8.87
N LEU A 79 -7.46 12.97 -9.75
CA LEU A 79 -6.19 12.32 -10.07
C LEU A 79 -5.24 12.38 -8.87
N SER A 80 -4.45 11.32 -8.68
CA SER A 80 -3.25 11.35 -7.84
C SER A 80 -2.22 12.35 -8.38
N TYR A 81 -1.29 12.81 -7.55
CA TYR A 81 -0.25 13.76 -7.98
C TYR A 81 0.60 13.25 -9.16
N ALA A 82 0.93 11.96 -9.18
CA ALA A 82 1.66 11.37 -10.30
C ALA A 82 0.84 11.40 -11.60
N GLN A 83 -0.46 11.10 -11.52
CA GLN A 83 -1.37 11.19 -12.67
C GLN A 83 -1.55 12.64 -13.14
N GLN A 84 -1.70 13.62 -12.22
CA GLN A 84 -1.80 15.04 -12.58
C GLN A 84 -0.58 15.55 -13.34
N ARG A 85 0.62 15.11 -12.94
CA ARG A 85 1.87 15.44 -13.64
C ARG A 85 1.85 14.92 -15.09
N LEU A 86 1.45 13.67 -15.30
CA LEU A 86 1.36 13.09 -16.63
C LEU A 86 0.26 13.75 -17.47
N TRP A 87 -0.89 14.05 -16.87
CA TRP A 87 -1.97 14.80 -17.50
C TRP A 87 -1.52 16.18 -17.98
N PHE A 88 -0.77 16.91 -17.15
CA PHE A 88 -0.20 18.20 -17.52
C PHE A 88 0.77 18.08 -18.70
N ILE A 89 1.66 17.09 -18.69
CA ILE A 89 2.61 16.83 -19.79
C ILE A 89 1.85 16.55 -21.09
N GLU A 90 0.82 15.73 -21.06
CA GLU A 90 -0.02 15.40 -22.21
C GLU A 90 -0.72 16.66 -22.77
N LYS A 91 -1.29 17.50 -21.89
CA LYS A 91 -2.00 18.74 -22.28
C LYS A 91 -1.09 19.81 -22.87
N MET A 92 0.21 19.77 -22.60
CA MET A 92 1.20 20.66 -23.24
C MET A 92 1.45 20.32 -24.73
N ALA A 93 0.72 19.36 -25.31
CA ALA A 93 0.82 18.95 -26.71
C ALA A 93 2.23 18.52 -27.14
N LEU A 94 3.08 18.16 -26.17
CA LEU A 94 4.25 17.31 -26.38
C LEU A 94 3.71 15.93 -26.73
N SER A 95 3.21 15.77 -27.97
CA SER A 95 2.62 14.56 -28.52
C SER A 95 3.69 13.48 -28.62
N SER A 96 4.04 12.94 -27.46
CA SER A 96 5.19 12.11 -27.22
C SER A 96 4.72 10.85 -26.54
N ASN A 97 4.98 9.72 -27.17
CA ASN A 97 4.72 8.40 -26.60
C ASN A 97 5.77 8.01 -25.54
N ALA A 98 6.56 8.96 -25.02
CA ALA A 98 7.65 8.71 -24.08
C ALA A 98 7.21 8.02 -22.78
N TYR A 99 5.94 8.15 -22.42
CA TYR A 99 5.35 7.50 -21.23
C TYR A 99 4.55 6.24 -21.55
N ASN A 100 4.47 5.82 -22.82
CA ASN A 100 3.90 4.53 -23.18
C ASN A 100 4.92 3.43 -22.85
N MET A 101 4.50 2.43 -22.09
CA MET A 101 5.32 1.27 -21.72
C MET A 101 4.78 0.00 -22.39
N PRO A 102 5.07 -0.24 -23.68
CA PRO A 102 4.63 -1.45 -24.37
C PRO A 102 5.34 -2.68 -23.79
N LEU A 103 4.61 -3.78 -23.66
CA LEU A 103 5.14 -5.10 -23.30
C LEU A 103 4.83 -6.08 -24.43
N THR A 104 5.80 -6.90 -24.79
CA THR A 104 5.61 -8.03 -25.72
C THR A 104 5.98 -9.33 -25.01
N LEU A 105 5.15 -10.36 -25.17
CA LEU A 105 5.36 -11.68 -24.59
C LEU A 105 5.44 -12.71 -25.72
N HIS A 106 6.42 -13.62 -25.65
CA HIS A 106 6.50 -14.78 -26.53
C HIS A 106 6.03 -16.02 -25.77
N LEU A 107 4.90 -16.58 -26.19
CA LEU A 107 4.33 -17.79 -25.61
C LEU A 107 4.63 -18.97 -26.55
N VAL A 108 5.19 -20.05 -26.01
CA VAL A 108 5.52 -21.26 -26.77
C VAL A 108 4.63 -22.40 -26.32
N GLY A 109 3.97 -23.07 -27.27
CA GLY A 109 3.07 -24.20 -27.02
C GLY A 109 1.67 -23.97 -27.56
N GLN A 110 0.73 -24.83 -27.14
CA GLN A 110 -0.68 -24.67 -27.48
C GLN A 110 -1.30 -23.56 -26.62
N LEU A 111 -1.84 -22.53 -27.27
CA LEU A 111 -2.54 -21.44 -26.60
C LEU A 111 -4.05 -21.70 -26.62
N ASP A 112 -4.66 -21.86 -25.45
CA ASP A 112 -6.11 -21.77 -25.31
C ASP A 112 -6.53 -20.29 -25.34
N TYR A 113 -6.88 -19.84 -26.54
CA TYR A 113 -7.29 -18.46 -26.79
C TYR A 113 -8.56 -18.07 -26.00
N ALA A 114 -9.54 -18.97 -25.91
CA ALA A 114 -10.79 -18.68 -25.22
C ALA A 114 -10.57 -18.51 -23.72
N ALA A 115 -9.73 -19.36 -23.12
CA ALA A 115 -9.33 -19.24 -21.72
C ALA A 115 -8.53 -17.94 -21.47
N LEU A 116 -7.61 -17.56 -22.36
CA LEU A 116 -6.86 -16.32 -22.25
C LEU A 116 -7.78 -15.09 -22.27
N GLN A 117 -8.67 -14.99 -23.27
CA GLN A 117 -9.60 -13.87 -23.39
C GLN A 117 -10.51 -13.77 -22.17
N LYS A 118 -11.08 -14.90 -21.71
CA LYS A 118 -11.90 -14.93 -20.50
C LYS A 118 -11.12 -14.47 -19.26
N SER A 119 -9.88 -14.89 -19.11
CA SER A 119 -9.04 -14.52 -17.96
C SER A 119 -8.73 -13.02 -17.95
N LEU A 120 -8.39 -12.44 -19.10
CA LEU A 120 -8.15 -10.99 -19.21
C LEU A 120 -9.41 -10.19 -18.92
N ASN A 121 -10.58 -10.62 -19.40
CA ASN A 121 -11.86 -9.98 -19.08
C ASN A 121 -12.18 -10.00 -17.58
N GLN A 122 -11.89 -11.10 -16.88
CA GLN A 122 -12.06 -11.16 -15.42
C GLN A 122 -11.12 -10.20 -14.68
N ILE A 123 -9.86 -10.07 -15.14
CA ILE A 123 -8.90 -9.12 -14.59
C ILE A 123 -9.40 -7.68 -14.79
N ILE A 124 -9.85 -7.33 -16.00
CA ILE A 124 -10.39 -5.99 -16.31
C ILE A 124 -11.63 -5.69 -15.47
N ALA A 125 -12.57 -6.63 -15.36
CA ALA A 125 -13.77 -6.45 -14.55
C ALA A 125 -13.43 -6.17 -13.07
N ARG A 126 -12.49 -6.94 -12.50
CA ARG A 126 -12.04 -6.82 -11.11
C ARG A 126 -11.28 -5.52 -10.82
N HIS A 127 -10.46 -5.03 -11.76
CA HIS A 127 -9.54 -3.92 -11.51
C HIS A 127 -10.00 -2.61 -12.17
N GLU A 128 -10.54 -1.69 -11.38
CA GLU A 128 -11.02 -0.38 -11.86
C GLU A 128 -9.98 0.40 -12.66
N THR A 129 -8.71 0.35 -12.26
CA THR A 129 -7.63 1.09 -12.95
C THR A 129 -7.45 0.71 -14.41
N LEU A 130 -7.83 -0.51 -14.81
CA LEU A 130 -7.76 -0.96 -16.21
C LEU A 130 -8.92 -0.43 -17.06
N ARG A 131 -9.90 0.20 -16.40
CA ARG A 131 -11.12 0.77 -16.99
C ARG A 131 -11.21 2.28 -16.75
N THR A 132 -10.17 2.89 -16.21
CA THR A 132 -10.13 4.32 -15.90
C THR A 132 -9.63 5.10 -17.11
N THR A 133 -10.41 6.08 -17.54
CA THR A 133 -9.96 7.15 -18.44
C THR A 133 -9.85 8.47 -17.68
N PHE A 134 -9.17 9.46 -18.26
CA PHE A 134 -9.01 10.78 -17.65
C PHE A 134 -9.76 11.82 -18.48
N SER A 135 -10.42 12.75 -17.80
CA SER A 135 -11.15 13.86 -18.43
C SER A 135 -10.99 15.12 -17.58
N GLU A 136 -11.54 16.24 -18.05
CA GLU A 136 -11.58 17.51 -17.36
C GLU A 136 -13.03 17.95 -17.18
N ILE A 137 -13.44 18.21 -15.93
CA ILE A 137 -14.76 18.75 -15.60
C ILE A 137 -14.55 20.08 -14.88
N ASN A 138 -15.09 21.17 -15.42
CA ASN A 138 -14.95 22.52 -14.87
C ASN A 138 -13.49 22.92 -14.60
N GLY A 139 -12.57 22.59 -15.53
CA GLY A 139 -11.14 22.90 -15.39
C GLY A 139 -10.36 22.00 -14.42
N THR A 140 -11.02 21.00 -13.81
CA THR A 140 -10.39 20.06 -12.88
C THR A 140 -10.24 18.68 -13.53
N PRO A 141 -9.02 18.11 -13.58
CA PRO A 141 -8.84 16.76 -14.10
C PRO A 141 -9.45 15.74 -13.14
N VAL A 142 -10.17 14.77 -13.70
CA VAL A 142 -10.87 13.72 -12.96
C VAL A 142 -10.67 12.34 -13.59
N GLN A 143 -10.83 11.29 -12.77
CA GLN A 143 -10.80 9.90 -13.20
C GLN A 143 -12.22 9.41 -13.52
N ILE A 144 -12.45 8.97 -14.75
CA ILE A 144 -13.71 8.37 -15.18
C ILE A 144 -13.53 6.85 -15.21
N ILE A 145 -14.16 6.15 -14.26
CA ILE A 145 -14.10 4.69 -14.17
C ILE A 145 -15.26 4.12 -14.98
N GLN A 146 -14.96 3.49 -16.11
CA GLN A 146 -15.97 2.84 -16.97
C GLN A 146 -16.49 1.57 -16.32
N PRO A 147 -17.76 1.15 -16.56
CA PRO A 147 -18.22 -0.17 -16.16
C PRO A 147 -17.35 -1.28 -16.79
N PRO A 148 -17.36 -2.50 -16.23
CA PRO A 148 -16.74 -3.65 -16.88
C PRO A 148 -17.23 -3.79 -18.33
N PHE A 149 -16.29 -4.07 -19.23
CA PHE A 149 -16.56 -4.33 -20.65
C PHE A 149 -15.81 -5.59 -21.08
N GLU A 150 -16.24 -6.18 -22.19
CA GLU A 150 -15.54 -7.30 -22.79
C GLU A 150 -14.45 -6.78 -23.74
N LEU A 151 -13.21 -7.18 -23.47
CA LEU A 151 -12.08 -6.97 -24.36
C LEU A 151 -12.13 -8.02 -25.47
N GLU A 152 -12.23 -7.55 -26.70
CA GLU A 152 -11.94 -8.33 -27.90
C GLU A 152 -10.43 -8.34 -28.14
N LEU A 153 -9.82 -9.51 -28.19
CA LEU A 153 -8.39 -9.63 -28.48
C LEU A 153 -8.17 -9.76 -29.99
N PRO A 154 -7.60 -8.74 -30.67
CA PRO A 154 -7.32 -8.86 -32.09
C PRO A 154 -6.29 -9.96 -32.33
N ARG A 155 -6.66 -10.94 -33.16
CA ARG A 155 -5.78 -12.02 -33.59
C ARG A 155 -5.32 -11.79 -35.02
N LYS A 156 -4.02 -11.88 -35.24
CA LYS A 156 -3.42 -11.92 -36.57
C LYS A 156 -2.61 -13.20 -36.72
N ASP A 157 -2.97 -14.00 -37.72
CA ASP A 157 -2.20 -15.19 -38.09
C ASP A 157 -1.00 -14.76 -38.95
N LEU A 158 0.19 -15.25 -38.60
CA LEU A 158 1.45 -14.95 -39.29
C LEU A 158 2.07 -16.19 -39.95
N SER A 159 1.37 -17.33 -39.96
CA SER A 159 1.86 -18.63 -40.44
C SER A 159 1.80 -18.83 -41.97
N GLY A 160 1.90 -17.74 -42.74
CA GLY A 160 1.88 -17.77 -44.21
C GLY A 160 2.96 -18.65 -44.84
#